data_AF-A0A1I6D8P9-F1
#
_entry.id   AF-A0A1I6D8P9-F1
#
_cell.length_a   1.000
_cell.length_b   1.000
_cell.length_c   1.000
_cell.angle_alpha   90.00
_cell.angle_beta   90.00
_cell.angle_gamma   90.00
#
_symmetry.space_group_name_H-M   'P 1'
#
loop_
_entity.id
_entity.type
_entity.pdbx_description
1 polymer ?
#
loop_
_entity_poly.entity_id
_entity_poly.type
_entity_poly.pdbx_seq_one_letter_code
_entity_poly.pdbx_strand_id
1 'polypeptide(L)'
;MLTSRTWELVRARGSRLDISDRLVRRNGRDAVVVYRWEIAPRWEEEHHIEIAIAQVDATGLVLVRSELLSCWPYRYEELEVELHRVGLRTEVSTFDLEAENYMVVASKV
;
A
#
# COMPACT_ATOMS: atom_id res chain seq x y z
N MET A 1 9.10 5.07 -0.82
CA MET A 1 8.80 3.65 -1.11
C MET A 1 7.97 3.57 -2.37
N LEU A 2 8.24 2.63 -3.29
CA LEU A 2 7.34 2.35 -4.41
C LEU A 2 6.35 1.26 -3.99
N THR A 3 5.05 1.49 -4.15
CA THR A 3 4.02 0.47 -3.89
C THR A 3 3.10 0.38 -5.09
N SER A 4 2.63 -0.83 -5.38
CA SER A 4 1.67 -1.06 -6.46
C SER A 4 0.22 -1.02 -5.95
N ARG A 5 -0.06 -0.06 -5.06
CA ARG A 5 -1.41 0.19 -4.52
C ARG A 5 -2.17 1.14 -5.43
N THR A 6 -3.47 0.89 -5.60
CA THR A 6 -4.38 1.80 -6.31
C THR A 6 -4.68 3.01 -5.43
N TRP A 7 -3.86 4.05 -5.56
CA TRP A 7 -3.93 5.23 -4.68
C TRP A 7 -5.19 6.07 -4.89
N GLU A 8 -5.82 5.98 -6.06
CA GLU A 8 -7.14 6.54 -6.33
C GLU A 8 -8.17 6.01 -5.32
N LEU A 9 -8.20 4.68 -5.13
CA LEU A 9 -9.08 4.02 -4.17
C LEU A 9 -8.68 4.33 -2.73
N VAL A 10 -7.38 4.29 -2.42
CA VAL A 10 -6.86 4.61 -1.07
C VAL A 10 -7.26 6.03 -0.66
N ARG A 11 -7.08 7.02 -1.55
CA ARG A 11 -7.43 8.42 -1.27
C ARG A 11 -8.93 8.64 -1.20
N ALA A 12 -9.71 7.99 -2.06
CA ALA A 12 -11.18 8.07 -2.02
C ALA A 12 -11.76 7.58 -0.69
N ARG A 13 -11.10 6.61 -0.03
CA ARG A 13 -11.48 6.12 1.31
C ARG A 13 -11.00 7.02 2.46
N GLY A 14 -10.08 7.94 2.20
CA GLY A 14 -9.56 8.89 3.19
C GLY A 14 -8.74 8.27 4.32
N SER A 15 -8.39 9.12 5.29
CA SER A 15 -7.68 8.72 6.52
C SER A 15 -8.53 7.78 7.35
N ARG A 16 -7.93 6.67 7.81
CA ARG A 16 -8.66 5.59 8.49
C ARG A 16 -7.74 4.64 9.22
N LEU A 17 -8.33 3.76 10.02
CA LEU A 17 -7.67 2.62 10.64
C LEU A 17 -8.27 1.33 10.07
N ASP A 18 -7.46 0.55 9.36
CA ASP A 18 -7.84 -0.77 8.84
C ASP A 18 -7.21 -1.84 9.73
N ILE A 19 -8.01 -2.60 10.46
CA ILE A 19 -7.58 -3.73 11.28
C ILE A 19 -7.98 -5.01 10.54
N SER A 20 -7.02 -5.91 10.30
CA SER A 20 -7.34 -7.18 9.65
C SER A 20 -8.26 -8.03 10.53
N ASP A 21 -9.29 -8.62 9.92
CA ASP A 21 -10.22 -9.59 10.53
C ASP A 21 -9.63 -11.00 10.62
N ARG A 22 -8.38 -11.19 10.14
CA ARG A 22 -7.70 -12.48 10.09
C ARG A 22 -6.28 -12.37 10.62
N LEU A 23 -5.82 -13.46 11.24
CA LEU A 23 -4.44 -13.60 11.65
C LEU A 23 -3.56 -13.88 10.43
N VAL A 24 -2.43 -13.18 10.37
CA VAL A 24 -1.36 -13.49 9.42
C VAL A 24 -0.36 -14.39 10.13
N ARG A 25 -0.13 -15.59 9.57
CA ARG A 25 0.89 -16.52 10.06
C ARG A 25 2.19 -16.38 9.27
N ARG A 26 3.30 -16.08 9.94
CA ARG A 26 4.66 -16.11 9.35
C ARG A 26 5.65 -16.74 10.32
N ASN A 27 6.49 -17.65 9.81
CA ASN A 27 7.48 -18.39 10.62
C ASN A 27 6.88 -19.01 11.89
N GLY A 28 5.67 -19.57 11.77
CA GLY A 28 4.94 -20.20 12.87
C GLY A 28 4.26 -19.23 13.86
N ARG A 29 4.39 -17.91 13.69
CA ARG A 29 3.81 -16.89 14.58
C ARG A 29 2.58 -16.25 13.95
N ASP A 30 1.53 -16.11 14.74
CA ASP A 30 0.33 -15.37 14.37
C ASP A 30 0.44 -13.92 14.81
N ALA A 31 -0.02 -13.03 13.94
CA ALA A 31 -0.11 -11.61 14.23
C ALA A 31 -1.36 -11.01 13.61
N VAL A 32 -1.90 -9.97 14.25
CA VAL A 32 -2.84 -9.04 13.64
C VAL A 32 -2.03 -7.94 12.97
N VAL A 33 -2.40 -7.59 11.73
CA VAL A 33 -1.85 -6.45 11.01
C VAL A 33 -2.86 -5.31 11.08
N VAL A 34 -2.36 -4.13 11.44
CA VAL A 34 -3.13 -2.89 11.51
C VAL A 34 -2.46 -1.87 10.60
N TYR A 35 -3.27 -1.22 9.75
CA TYR A 35 -2.85 -0.08 8.95
C TYR A 35 -3.53 1.17 9.46
N ARG A 36 -2.75 2.21 9.75
CA ARG A 36 -3.26 3.57 9.91
C ARG A 36 -2.88 4.37 8.68
N TRP A 37 -3.89 4.97 8.07
CA TRP A 37 -3.75 5.81 6.89
C TRP A 37 -3.97 7.26 7.27
N GLU A 38 -3.01 8.10 6.89
CA GLU A 38 -3.16 9.55 6.94
C GLU A 38 -3.02 10.09 5.53
N ILE A 39 -4.15 10.49 4.97
CA ILE A 39 -4.29 10.92 3.59
C ILE A 39 -4.29 12.44 3.55
N ALA A 40 -3.30 13.01 2.88
CA ALA A 40 -3.20 14.44 2.70
C ALA A 40 -4.32 14.97 1.76
N PRO A 41 -4.78 16.22 1.95
CA PRO A 41 -5.80 16.82 1.09
C PRO A 41 -5.40 16.87 -0.38
N ARG A 42 -4.12 17.11 -0.67
CA ARG A 42 -3.58 17.20 -2.05
C ARG A 42 -2.78 15.94 -2.41
N TRP A 43 -2.68 15.66 -3.71
CA TRP A 43 -1.96 14.48 -4.22
C TRP A 43 -0.46 14.59 -4.02
N GLU A 44 0.08 15.80 -4.18
CA GLU A 44 1.51 16.11 -4.18
C GLU A 44 2.08 16.21 -2.76
N GLU A 45 1.20 16.27 -1.76
CA GLU A 45 1.58 16.30 -0.35
C GLU A 45 1.93 14.90 0.16
N GLU A 46 2.75 14.86 1.21
CA GLU A 46 3.19 13.60 1.81
C GLU A 46 2.01 12.89 2.51
N HIS A 47 1.78 11.64 2.14
CA HIS A 47 0.82 10.74 2.78
C HIS A 47 1.57 9.80 3.71
N HIS A 48 0.93 9.36 4.79
CA HIS A 48 1.54 8.42 5.73
C HIS A 48 0.75 7.12 5.84
N ILE A 49 1.49 6.03 5.94
CA ILE A 49 0.96 4.71 6.27
C ILE A 49 1.75 4.19 7.47
N GLU A 50 1.11 4.04 8.62
CA GLU A 50 1.70 3.29 9.72
C GLU A 50 1.24 1.83 9.63
N ILE A 51 2.19 0.90 9.61
CA ILE A 51 1.92 -0.53 9.62
C ILE A 51 2.32 -1.06 10.98
N ALA A 52 1.36 -1.48 11.78
CA ALA A 52 1.59 -2.13 13.07
C ALA A 52 1.31 -3.63 12.99
N ILE A 53 2.21 -4.42 13.56
CA ILE A 53 2.10 -5.87 13.69
C ILE A 53 2.02 -6.20 15.18
N ALA A 54 0.89 -6.71 15.61
CA ALA A 54 0.64 -7.11 17.00
C ALA A 54 0.60 -8.64 17.09
N GLN A 55 1.53 -9.22 17.86
CA GLN A 55 1.60 -10.66 18.15
C GLN A 55 1.13 -10.91 19.58
N VAL A 56 0.30 -11.93 19.78
CA VAL A 56 -0.08 -12.40 21.12
C VAL A 56 0.67 -13.71 21.37
N ASP A 57 1.45 -13.77 22.44
CA ASP A 57 2.14 -15.00 22.83
C ASP A 57 1.26 -15.93 23.69
N ALA A 58 1.77 -17.11 24.02
CA ALA A 58 1.04 -18.11 24.80
C ALA A 58 0.73 -17.68 26.25
N THR A 59 1.40 -16.63 26.75
CA THR A 59 1.14 -16.06 28.08
C THR A 59 0.08 -14.96 28.05
N GLY A 60 -0.38 -14.57 26.86
CA GLY A 60 -1.31 -13.46 26.65
C GLY A 60 -0.62 -12.09 26.55
N LEU A 61 0.71 -12.03 26.50
CA LEU A 61 1.42 -10.76 26.27
C LEU A 61 1.30 -10.34 24.81
N VAL A 62 1.09 -9.05 24.58
CA VAL A 62 1.01 -8.45 23.25
C VAL A 62 2.34 -7.77 22.91
N LEU A 63 3.04 -8.28 21.91
CA LEU A 63 4.22 -7.66 21.33
C LEU A 63 3.83 -6.89 20.07
N VAL A 64 4.02 -5.57 20.08
CA VAL A 64 3.74 -4.71 18.93
C VAL A 64 5.05 -4.19 18.32
N ARG A 65 5.10 -4.15 17.00
CA ARG A 65 6.10 -3.41 16.20
C ARG A 65 5.35 -2.58 15.17
N SER A 66 5.70 -1.31 15.03
CA SER A 66 5.16 -0.47 13.95
C SER A 66 6.27 0.21 13.15
N GLU A 67 5.94 0.51 11.90
CA GLU A 67 6.78 1.27 10.98
C GLU A 67 5.91 2.35 10.31
N LEU A 68 6.41 3.58 10.28
CA LEU A 68 5.76 4.70 9.60
C LEU A 68 6.39 4.91 8.22
N LEU A 69 5.56 4.88 7.19
CA LEU A 69 5.99 4.98 5.80
C LEU A 69 5.48 6.26 5.16
N SER A 70 6.41 7.10 4.71
CA SER A 70 6.15 8.27 3.88
C SER A 70 5.89 7.88 2.42
N CYS A 71 4.83 8.44 1.86
CA CYS A 71 4.35 8.12 0.51
C CYS A 71 4.05 9.40 -0.29
N TRP A 72 4.58 9.47 -1.51
CA TRP A 72 4.22 10.45 -2.54
C TRP A 72 3.59 9.69 -3.69
N PRO A 73 2.26 9.46 -3.65
CA PRO A 73 1.60 8.65 -4.64
C PRO A 73 1.50 9.38 -5.98
N TYR A 74 1.36 8.58 -7.03
CA TYR A 74 1.03 9.03 -8.37
C TYR A 74 -0.28 8.35 -8.78
N ARG A 75 -0.99 8.96 -9.73
CA ARG A 75 -2.12 8.34 -10.42
C ARG A 75 -1.63 7.34 -11.43
N TYR A 76 -2.45 6.34 -11.73
CA TYR A 76 -2.11 5.35 -12.74
C TYR A 76 -1.89 5.99 -14.13
N GLU A 77 -2.68 7.01 -14.49
CA GLU A 77 -2.47 7.76 -15.74
C GLU A 77 -1.09 8.46 -15.80
N GLU A 78 -0.60 8.96 -14.66
CA GLU A 78 0.73 9.58 -14.56
C GLU A 78 1.83 8.53 -14.70
N LEU A 79 1.64 7.34 -14.13
CA LEU A 79 2.57 6.22 -14.29
C LEU A 79 2.72 5.84 -15.76
N GLU A 80 1.62 5.73 -16.52
CA GLU A 80 1.68 5.37 -17.94
C GLU A 80 2.44 6.42 -18.77
N VAL A 81 2.18 7.71 -18.52
CA VAL A 81 2.89 8.81 -19.19
C VAL A 81 4.39 8.77 -18.85
N GLU A 82 4.72 8.57 -17.58
CA GLU A 82 6.11 8.54 -17.11
C GLU A 82 6.90 7.34 -17.65
N LEU A 83 6.28 6.14 -17.70
CA LEU A 83 6.86 4.97 -18.35
C LEU A 83 7.15 5.25 -19.82
N HIS A 84 6.19 5.81 -20.56
CA HIS A 84 6.37 6.14 -21.97
C HIS A 84 7.50 7.16 -22.18
N ARG A 85 7.58 8.18 -21.32
CA ARG A 85 8.62 9.21 -21.36
C ARG A 85 10.03 8.66 -21.24
N VAL A 86 10.22 7.57 -20.50
CA VAL A 86 11.52 6.90 -20.34
C VAL A 86 11.76 5.77 -21.36
N GLY A 87 10.91 5.66 -22.40
CA GLY A 87 11.04 4.67 -23.46
C GLY A 87 10.56 3.26 -23.06
N LEU A 88 9.76 3.16 -21.99
CA LEU A 88 9.10 1.93 -21.58
C LEU A 88 7.67 1.92 -22.09
N ARG A 89 7.19 0.76 -22.54
CA ARG A 89 5.80 0.54 -22.91
C ARG A 89 5.19 -0.51 -21.99
N THR A 90 4.01 -0.23 -21.45
CA THR A 90 3.22 -1.20 -20.70
C THR A 90 2.82 -2.36 -21.61
N GLU A 91 3.20 -3.58 -21.23
CA GLU A 91 2.78 -4.82 -21.90
C GLU A 91 1.57 -5.45 -21.21
N VAL A 92 1.60 -5.48 -19.88
CA VAL A 92 0.54 -6.06 -19.04
C VAL A 92 0.27 -5.11 -17.88
N SER A 93 -1.01 -4.87 -17.63
CA SER A 93 -1.48 -4.16 -16.44
C SER A 93 -2.68 -4.90 -15.87
N THR A 94 -2.66 -5.11 -14.55
CA THR A 94 -3.84 -5.61 -13.81
C THR A 94 -4.53 -4.46 -13.07
N PHE A 95 -4.32 -3.22 -13.50
CA PHE A 95 -4.92 -2.05 -12.86
C PHE A 95 -6.45 -2.10 -12.94
N ASP A 96 -7.07 -1.89 -11.79
CA ASP A 96 -8.51 -1.83 -11.61
C ASP A 96 -8.79 -0.84 -10.47
N LEU A 97 -9.74 0.08 -10.68
CA LEU A 97 -10.11 1.12 -9.71
C LEU A 97 -10.75 0.54 -8.44
N GLU A 98 -11.25 -0.68 -8.50
CA GLU A 98 -11.88 -1.39 -7.38
C GLU A 98 -10.92 -2.34 -6.66
N ALA A 99 -9.77 -2.66 -7.26
CA ALA A 99 -8.74 -3.51 -6.65
C ALA A 99 -7.73 -2.66 -5.86
N GLU A 100 -7.38 -3.10 -4.65
CA GLU A 100 -6.43 -2.36 -3.79
C GLU A 100 -4.98 -2.40 -4.29
N ASN A 101 -4.60 -3.48 -4.98
CA ASN A 101 -3.27 -3.67 -5.52
C ASN A 101 -3.34 -4.06 -6.99
N TYR A 102 -2.34 -3.65 -7.75
CA TYR A 102 -2.17 -4.01 -9.15
C TYR A 102 -0.72 -4.38 -9.46
N MET A 103 -0.48 -4.87 -10.67
CA MET A 103 0.83 -5.16 -11.24
C MET A 103 0.92 -4.48 -12.61
N VAL A 104 2.09 -3.91 -12.91
CA VAL A 104 2.43 -3.42 -14.25
C VAL A 104 3.72 -4.09 -14.69
N VAL A 105 3.70 -4.65 -15.90
CA VAL A 105 4.88 -5.14 -16.61
C VAL A 105 5.11 -4.20 -17.78
N ALA A 106 6.30 -3.62 -17.85
CA ALA A 106 6.71 -2.73 -18.93
C ALA A 106 8.04 -3.21 -19.52
N SER A 107 8.19 -3.07 -20.83
CA SER A 107 9.41 -3.42 -21.55
C SER A 107 9.97 -2.21 -22.29
N LYS A 108 11.28 -2.25 -22.56
CA LYS A 108 11.95 -1.22 -23.33
C LYS A 108 11.63 -1.40 -24.81
N VAL A 109 11.30 -0.28 -25.47
CA VAL A 109 11.17 -0.20 -26.93
C VAL A 109 12.52 0.00 -27.58
#